data_AF-A0A1B6GUW8-F1
#
_entry.id   AF-A0A1B6GUW8-F1
#
_cell.length_a   1.000
_cell.length_b   1.000
_cell.length_c   1.000
_cell.angle_alpha   90.00
_cell.angle_beta   90.00
_cell.angle_gamma   90.00
#
_symmetry.space_group_name_H-M   'P 1'
#
loop_
_entity.id
_entity.type
_entity.pdbx_description
1 polymer ?
#
loop_
_entity_poly.entity_id
_entity_poly.type
_entity_poly.pdbx_seq_one_letter_code
_entity_poly.pdbx_strand_id
1 'polypeptide(L)'
;MLKFTLLVLLCLLTSCIEGVSRPCVLKDYGQGHRVCVCNATYCDIIYRVQTINKDEFVSFISSKDGLRFNRVNGKLSNNSGLPQASSPQTAVSFTINPGKKYQKIMGFGGAFTDSAGINIKSLSKLAQENLMRSYFSEHGIEYNLCRLPISGTDFSTHPYSYDDGTPDPQLSRFALAQEDLEYKIPLIQWAKNMSEKEIHLVAASWSPPPWMKTNNDYSGFAFLKEEYYDLYAKYLLRSLDEYKKR
;
A
#
# COMPACT_ATOMS: atom_id res chain seq x y z
N MET A 1 22.87 -26.37 50.39
CA MET A 1 22.46 -27.32 49.33
C MET A 1 21.25 -26.75 48.60
N LEU A 2 21.36 -26.64 47.27
CA LEU A 2 20.30 -26.51 46.27
C LEU A 2 19.32 -25.32 46.39
N LYS A 3 19.61 -24.22 45.66
CA LYS A 3 18.61 -23.35 44.98
C LYS A 3 19.29 -22.09 44.41
N PHE A 4 20.23 -22.21 43.47
CA PHE A 4 20.71 -21.03 42.71
C PHE A 4 21.29 -21.36 41.32
N THR A 5 20.80 -22.43 40.68
CA THR A 5 21.36 -22.91 39.40
C THR A 5 20.26 -23.27 38.40
N LEU A 6 19.21 -22.45 38.30
CA LEU A 6 18.13 -22.68 37.32
C LEU A 6 17.58 -21.39 36.71
N LEU A 7 18.43 -20.38 36.48
CA LEU A 7 17.99 -19.13 35.83
C LEU A 7 19.00 -18.55 34.81
N VAL A 8 19.87 -19.38 34.23
CA VAL A 8 20.88 -18.90 33.24
C VAL A 8 20.86 -19.71 31.93
N LEU A 9 19.97 -20.69 31.78
CA LEU A 9 19.95 -21.55 30.58
C LEU A 9 18.62 -21.50 29.80
N LEU A 10 18.03 -20.31 29.68
CA LEU A 10 16.87 -20.09 28.80
C LEU A 10 17.03 -18.83 27.92
N CYS A 11 18.25 -18.52 27.48
CA CYS A 11 18.56 -17.35 26.65
C CYS A 11 19.41 -17.66 25.40
N LEU A 12 19.49 -18.90 24.93
CA LEU A 12 20.33 -19.24 23.77
C LEU A 12 19.67 -20.23 22.80
N LEU A 13 18.39 -20.03 22.48
CA LEU A 13 17.79 -20.56 21.25
C LEU A 13 16.70 -19.61 20.75
N THR A 14 17.04 -18.33 20.55
CA THR A 14 16.41 -17.60 19.45
C THR A 14 17.04 -18.15 18.18
N SER A 15 16.62 -19.35 17.78
CA SER A 15 16.77 -19.77 16.40
C SER A 15 16.12 -18.67 15.57
N CYS A 16 16.92 -17.91 14.83
CA CYS A 16 16.44 -17.09 13.74
C CYS A 16 15.74 -18.06 12.79
N ILE A 17 14.42 -18.19 12.92
CA ILE A 17 13.62 -18.87 11.90
C ILE A 17 13.69 -17.90 10.72
N GLU A 18 14.65 -18.12 9.83
CA GLU A 18 14.59 -17.51 8.50
C GLU A 18 13.31 -18.05 7.87
N GLY A 19 12.27 -17.21 7.85
CA GLY A 19 11.05 -17.58 7.17
C GLY A 19 11.33 -17.77 5.68
N VAL A 20 10.73 -18.81 5.10
CA VAL A 20 10.98 -19.23 3.72
C VAL A 20 9.95 -18.58 2.80
N SER A 21 10.39 -17.72 1.86
CA SER A 21 9.52 -17.13 0.85
C SER A 21 8.78 -18.21 0.06
N ARG A 22 7.48 -18.01 -0.15
CA ARG A 22 6.64 -18.89 -0.95
C ARG A 22 6.69 -18.38 -2.39
N PRO A 23 7.07 -19.24 -3.37
CA PRO A 23 7.36 -18.77 -4.72
C PRO A 23 6.09 -18.35 -5.46
N CYS A 24 6.28 -17.47 -6.44
CA CYS A 24 5.26 -17.11 -7.41
C CYS A 24 4.83 -18.34 -8.23
N VAL A 25 3.52 -18.60 -8.29
CA VAL A 25 2.95 -19.52 -9.29
C VAL A 25 2.76 -18.74 -10.59
N LEU A 26 3.79 -18.77 -11.43
CA LEU A 26 3.82 -18.00 -12.68
C LEU A 26 2.78 -18.52 -13.67
N LYS A 27 2.00 -17.59 -14.23
CA LYS A 27 1.15 -17.84 -15.38
C LYS A 27 1.41 -16.80 -16.46
N ASP A 28 1.61 -17.27 -17.69
CA ASP A 28 1.84 -16.45 -18.87
C ASP A 28 0.53 -16.28 -19.66
N TYR A 29 0.17 -15.03 -19.97
CA TYR A 29 -0.99 -14.68 -20.80
C TYR A 29 -0.60 -14.26 -22.23
N GLY A 30 0.66 -14.49 -22.64
CA GLY A 30 1.20 -14.09 -23.93
C GLY A 30 1.85 -12.71 -23.90
N GLN A 31 2.65 -12.41 -24.94
CA GLN A 31 3.37 -11.13 -25.11
C GLN A 31 4.27 -10.71 -23.93
N GLY A 32 4.67 -11.66 -23.07
CA GLY A 32 5.46 -11.39 -21.87
C GLY A 32 4.64 -10.90 -20.67
N HIS A 33 3.30 -10.94 -20.74
CA HIS A 33 2.42 -10.65 -19.62
C HIS A 33 2.36 -11.84 -18.66
N ARG A 34 3.20 -11.79 -17.63
CA ARG A 34 3.32 -12.86 -16.62
C ARG A 34 2.89 -12.37 -15.25
N VAL A 35 2.04 -13.14 -14.59
CA VAL A 35 1.51 -12.83 -13.24
C VAL A 35 1.80 -13.96 -12.26
N CYS A 36 1.73 -13.64 -10.97
CA CYS A 36 1.69 -14.63 -9.89
C CYS A 36 0.23 -14.94 -9.58
N VAL A 37 -0.15 -16.21 -9.70
CA VAL A 37 -1.52 -16.64 -9.45
C VAL A 37 -1.71 -16.89 -7.96
N CYS A 38 -2.67 -16.18 -7.39
CA CYS A 38 -3.14 -16.37 -6.02
C CYS A 38 -4.61 -16.83 -6.00
N ASN A 39 -4.99 -17.58 -4.98
CA ASN A 39 -6.35 -18.01 -4.71
C ASN A 39 -6.60 -18.11 -3.19
N ALA A 40 -7.67 -18.79 -2.78
CA ALA A 40 -8.03 -18.96 -1.36
C ALA A 40 -6.96 -19.72 -0.56
N THR A 41 -6.26 -20.66 -1.17
CA THR A 41 -5.35 -21.60 -0.48
C THR A 41 -3.87 -21.28 -0.73
N TYR A 42 -3.56 -20.40 -1.67
CA TYR A 42 -2.19 -20.11 -2.07
C TYR A 42 -2.00 -18.66 -2.54
N CYS A 43 -0.90 -18.02 -2.13
CA CYS A 43 -0.39 -16.80 -2.73
C CYS A 43 1.11 -16.65 -2.43
N ASP A 44 1.95 -16.08 -3.28
CA ASP A 44 3.36 -15.88 -2.93
C ASP A 44 3.53 -14.98 -1.70
N ILE A 45 4.61 -15.22 -0.93
CA ILE A 45 4.96 -14.41 0.26
C ILE A 45 6.42 -14.05 0.19
N ILE A 46 6.74 -12.85 0.65
CA ILE A 46 8.09 -12.31 0.68
C ILE A 46 8.50 -12.23 2.14
N TYR A 47 9.54 -12.98 2.53
CA TYR A 47 10.10 -12.83 3.86
C TYR A 47 11.13 -11.72 3.93
N ARG A 48 11.04 -10.95 5.01
CA ARG A 48 11.96 -9.87 5.33
C ARG A 48 13.34 -10.41 5.69
N VAL A 49 14.36 -9.68 5.27
CA VAL A 49 15.72 -9.85 5.81
C VAL A 49 15.79 -9.10 7.13
N GLN A 50 15.89 -9.84 8.25
CA GLN A 50 15.92 -9.21 9.58
C GLN A 50 17.28 -8.60 9.91
N THR A 51 18.37 -9.27 9.54
CA THR A 51 19.74 -8.84 9.83
C THR A 51 20.67 -9.19 8.68
N ILE A 52 21.61 -8.30 8.37
CA ILE A 52 22.70 -8.52 7.42
C ILE A 52 24.04 -8.23 8.11
N ASN A 53 25.07 -9.03 7.82
CA ASN A 53 26.41 -8.75 8.32
C ASN A 53 27.02 -7.54 7.61
N LYS A 54 28.02 -6.90 8.23
CA LYS A 54 28.64 -5.66 7.73
C LYS A 54 29.30 -5.82 6.34
N ASP A 55 29.75 -7.03 6.02
CA ASP A 55 30.40 -7.42 4.77
C ASP A 55 29.45 -8.11 3.78
N GLU A 56 28.14 -8.01 3.99
CA GLU A 56 27.12 -8.67 3.17
C GLU A 56 26.16 -7.67 2.54
N PHE A 57 25.56 -8.11 1.43
CA PHE A 57 24.41 -7.44 0.83
C PHE A 57 23.34 -8.45 0.44
N VAL A 58 22.10 -7.97 0.38
CA VAL A 58 20.98 -8.71 -0.19
C VAL A 58 20.40 -7.91 -1.34
N SER A 59 20.16 -8.59 -2.46
CA SER A 59 19.47 -8.05 -3.63
C SER A 59 18.16 -8.79 -3.85
N PHE A 60 17.12 -8.06 -4.27
CA PHE A 60 15.85 -8.63 -4.71
C PHE A 60 15.69 -8.36 -6.20
N ILE A 61 15.56 -9.42 -7.00
CA ILE A 61 15.54 -9.35 -8.45
C ILE A 61 14.17 -9.75 -8.97
N SER A 62 13.58 -8.89 -9.79
CA SER A 62 12.42 -9.22 -10.61
C SER A 62 12.76 -9.03 -12.08
N SER A 63 12.30 -9.93 -12.95
CA SER A 63 12.64 -9.90 -14.38
C SER A 63 11.45 -10.22 -15.27
N LYS A 64 11.54 -9.80 -16.55
CA LYS A 64 10.60 -10.22 -17.59
C LYS A 64 10.56 -11.74 -17.72
N ASP A 65 11.69 -12.41 -17.49
CA ASP A 65 11.85 -13.86 -17.56
C ASP A 65 11.19 -14.64 -16.41
N GLY A 66 10.62 -13.94 -15.43
CA GLY A 66 9.76 -14.55 -14.42
C GLY A 66 10.32 -14.52 -13.01
N LEU A 67 11.50 -13.93 -12.78
CA LEU A 67 11.94 -13.68 -11.40
C LEU A 67 10.96 -12.71 -10.72
N ARG A 68 10.62 -13.00 -9.46
CA ARG A 68 9.67 -12.23 -8.64
C ARG A 68 10.24 -12.14 -7.24
N PHE A 69 10.72 -10.95 -6.87
CA PHE A 69 11.41 -10.71 -5.59
C PHE A 69 12.42 -11.82 -5.25
N ASN A 70 13.15 -12.29 -6.26
CA ASN A 70 14.11 -13.37 -6.09
C ASN A 70 15.29 -12.85 -5.26
N ARG A 71 15.49 -13.43 -4.08
CA ARG A 71 16.53 -13.03 -3.15
C ARG A 71 17.88 -13.59 -3.58
N VAL A 72 18.88 -12.72 -3.68
CA VAL A 72 20.29 -13.06 -3.91
C VAL A 72 21.10 -12.45 -2.78
N ASN A 73 21.87 -13.27 -2.08
CA ASN A 73 22.82 -12.82 -1.07
C ASN A 73 24.22 -12.72 -1.70
N GLY A 74 25.00 -11.74 -1.28
CA GLY A 74 26.39 -11.60 -1.72
C GLY A 74 27.26 -10.95 -0.66
N LYS A 75 28.58 -10.92 -0.94
CA LYS A 75 29.57 -10.32 -0.06
C LYS A 75 30.15 -9.05 -0.66
N LEU A 76 30.36 -8.07 0.20
CA LEU A 76 31.09 -6.84 -0.11
C LEU A 76 32.60 -7.14 -0.02
N SER A 77 33.34 -6.72 -1.04
CA SER A 77 34.79 -6.77 -1.04
C SER A 77 35.35 -5.47 -0.46
N ASN A 78 36.37 -5.58 0.40
CA ASN A 78 37.13 -4.41 0.86
C ASN A 78 38.06 -3.85 -0.21
N ASN A 79 38.24 -4.54 -1.34
CA ASN A 79 39.01 -4.03 -2.46
C ASN A 79 38.15 -3.04 -3.23
N SER A 80 38.53 -1.76 -3.18
CA SER A 80 37.93 -0.65 -3.95
C SER A 80 38.16 -0.75 -5.47
N GLY A 81 38.84 -1.82 -5.92
CA GLY A 81 39.02 -2.11 -7.34
C GLY A 81 37.78 -2.79 -7.90
N LEU A 82 37.30 -2.29 -9.04
CA LEU A 82 36.47 -3.10 -9.94
C LEU A 82 37.16 -4.46 -10.11
N PRO A 83 36.41 -5.59 -10.20
CA PRO A 83 37.01 -6.84 -10.66
C PRO A 83 37.86 -6.51 -11.88
N GLN A 84 39.12 -6.95 -11.94
CA GLN A 84 39.92 -6.83 -13.16
C GLN A 84 39.18 -7.61 -14.24
N ALA A 85 38.27 -6.93 -14.93
CA ALA A 85 37.59 -7.47 -16.08
C ALA A 85 38.70 -7.75 -17.08
N SER A 86 38.73 -8.97 -17.61
CA SER A 86 39.60 -9.38 -18.70
C SER A 86 39.40 -8.56 -19.99
N SER A 87 38.51 -7.55 -19.96
CA SER A 87 38.30 -6.53 -20.97
C SER A 87 38.06 -5.15 -20.31
N PRO A 88 38.91 -4.12 -20.54
CA PRO A 88 38.84 -2.82 -19.86
C PRO A 88 37.62 -1.93 -20.20
N GLN A 89 36.68 -2.38 -21.03
CA GLN A 89 35.72 -1.50 -21.71
C GLN A 89 34.25 -1.59 -21.25
N THR A 90 33.91 -2.32 -20.20
CA THR A 90 32.48 -2.52 -19.80
C THR A 90 32.17 -2.43 -18.31
N ALA A 91 33.09 -1.92 -17.48
CA ALA A 91 32.82 -1.79 -16.06
C ALA A 91 32.00 -0.52 -15.74
N VAL A 92 30.76 -0.70 -15.29
CA VAL A 92 29.91 0.37 -14.77
C VAL A 92 30.11 0.46 -13.26
N SER A 93 30.39 1.66 -12.75
CA SER A 93 30.60 1.91 -11.32
C SER A 93 29.58 2.91 -10.78
N PHE A 94 29.04 2.63 -9.59
CA PHE A 94 28.12 3.50 -8.86
C PHE A 94 28.71 3.82 -7.49
N THR A 95 28.80 5.11 -7.15
CA THR A 95 29.35 5.59 -5.87
C THR A 95 28.27 6.25 -5.03
N ILE A 96 28.10 5.79 -3.79
CA ILE A 96 27.14 6.34 -2.82
C ILE A 96 27.88 7.31 -1.89
N ASN A 97 27.36 8.53 -1.73
CA ASN A 97 27.86 9.51 -0.77
C ASN A 97 26.83 9.75 0.37
N PRO A 98 27.01 9.14 1.55
CA PRO A 98 26.08 9.29 2.68
C PRO A 98 25.98 10.71 3.25
N GLY A 99 26.96 11.59 2.96
CA GLY A 99 26.96 12.99 3.37
C GLY A 99 26.01 13.88 2.55
N LYS A 100 25.61 13.44 1.36
CA LYS A 100 24.68 14.18 0.48
C LYS A 100 23.25 13.67 0.69
N LYS A 101 22.44 14.44 1.43
CA LYS A 101 21.05 14.09 1.76
C LYS A 101 20.05 14.80 0.85
N TYR A 102 18.86 14.21 0.72
CA TYR A 102 17.74 14.72 -0.07
C TYR A 102 16.44 14.65 0.75
N GLN A 103 15.28 14.42 0.10
CA GLN A 103 13.99 14.34 0.75
C GLN A 103 13.86 13.13 1.69
N LYS A 104 12.97 13.27 2.68
CA LYS A 104 12.45 12.12 3.43
C LYS A 104 11.35 11.43 2.61
N ILE A 105 11.31 10.11 2.65
CA ILE A 105 10.27 9.32 1.99
C ILE A 105 9.14 9.08 2.99
N MET A 106 7.92 9.50 2.65
CA MET A 106 6.74 9.32 3.51
C MET A 106 6.22 7.88 3.47
N GLY A 107 6.23 7.26 2.30
CA GLY A 107 5.74 5.90 2.13
C GLY A 107 5.41 5.54 0.70
N PHE A 108 4.85 4.34 0.54
CA PHE A 108 4.38 3.80 -0.72
C PHE A 108 3.03 3.11 -0.50
N GLY A 109 2.17 3.15 -1.51
CA GLY A 109 0.95 2.35 -1.47
C GLY A 109 -0.02 2.59 -2.63
N GLY A 110 -1.30 2.38 -2.36
CA GLY A 110 -2.37 2.38 -3.36
C GLY A 110 -3.59 3.21 -2.93
N ALA A 111 -4.70 3.09 -3.66
CA ALA A 111 -5.93 3.82 -3.39
C ALA A 111 -7.08 2.89 -2.97
N PHE A 112 -7.83 3.27 -1.94
CA PHE A 112 -9.08 2.62 -1.55
C PHE A 112 -10.24 3.20 -2.34
N THR A 113 -10.29 2.92 -3.65
CA THR A 113 -11.43 3.28 -4.51
C THR A 113 -12.59 2.30 -4.33
N ASP A 114 -13.79 2.70 -4.74
CA ASP A 114 -14.97 1.82 -4.70
C ASP A 114 -14.72 0.56 -5.55
N SER A 115 -14.15 0.72 -6.75
CA SER A 115 -13.77 -0.40 -7.60
C SER A 115 -12.79 -1.37 -6.92
N ALA A 116 -11.76 -0.88 -6.24
CA ALA A 116 -10.84 -1.74 -5.50
C ALA A 116 -11.60 -2.49 -4.38
N GLY A 117 -12.47 -1.78 -3.69
CA GLY A 117 -13.38 -2.31 -2.69
C GLY A 117 -14.25 -3.47 -3.17
N ILE A 118 -14.99 -3.24 -4.25
CA ILE A 118 -15.88 -4.20 -4.89
C ILE A 118 -15.10 -5.43 -5.37
N ASN A 119 -13.96 -5.23 -6.03
CA ASN A 119 -13.14 -6.34 -6.54
C ASN A 119 -12.51 -7.17 -5.42
N ILE A 120 -12.10 -6.55 -4.31
CA ILE A 120 -11.62 -7.30 -3.15
C ILE A 120 -12.77 -8.09 -2.54
N LYS A 121 -13.92 -7.45 -2.27
CA LYS A 121 -15.06 -8.13 -1.62
C LYS A 121 -15.69 -9.23 -2.48
N SER A 122 -15.53 -9.23 -3.79
CA SER A 122 -16.04 -10.29 -4.68
C SER A 122 -15.25 -11.60 -4.56
N LEU A 123 -14.04 -11.58 -3.98
CA LEU A 123 -13.25 -12.78 -3.70
C LEU A 123 -13.80 -13.56 -2.51
N SER A 124 -13.48 -14.86 -2.42
CA SER A 124 -13.69 -15.62 -1.17
C SER A 124 -12.89 -15.00 -0.01
N LYS A 125 -13.35 -15.17 1.24
CA LYS A 125 -12.70 -14.58 2.43
C LYS A 125 -11.20 -14.89 2.54
N LEU A 126 -10.79 -16.12 2.26
CA LEU A 126 -9.38 -16.50 2.31
C LEU A 126 -8.56 -15.87 1.19
N ALA A 127 -9.15 -15.69 0.00
CA ALA A 127 -8.49 -14.97 -1.09
C ALA A 127 -8.38 -13.46 -0.81
N GLN A 128 -9.38 -12.87 -0.13
CA GLN A 128 -9.31 -11.50 0.39
C GLN A 128 -8.14 -11.35 1.37
N GLU A 129 -8.01 -12.26 2.34
CA GLU A 129 -6.91 -12.26 3.32
C GLU A 129 -5.55 -12.36 2.62
N ASN A 130 -5.38 -13.27 1.65
CA ASN A 130 -4.14 -13.38 0.88
C ASN A 130 -3.80 -12.07 0.15
N LEU A 131 -4.77 -11.45 -0.53
CA LEU A 131 -4.57 -10.18 -1.23
C LEU A 131 -4.20 -9.05 -0.28
N MET A 132 -4.92 -8.91 0.84
CA MET A 132 -4.63 -7.88 1.84
C MET A 132 -3.25 -8.08 2.47
N ARG A 133 -2.86 -9.33 2.74
CA ARG A 133 -1.51 -9.68 3.23
C ARG A 133 -0.42 -9.30 2.25
N SER A 134 -0.62 -9.56 0.95
CA SER A 134 0.34 -9.19 -0.08
C SER A 134 0.65 -7.68 -0.08
N TYR A 135 -0.35 -6.83 0.19
CA TYR A 135 -0.13 -5.38 0.24
C TYR A 135 0.36 -4.87 1.60
N PHE A 136 -0.23 -5.31 2.71
CA PHE A 136 -0.10 -4.60 3.99
C PHE A 136 0.70 -5.34 5.06
N SER A 137 0.86 -6.67 4.96
CA SER A 137 1.55 -7.44 6.00
C SER A 137 3.08 -7.45 5.84
N GLU A 138 3.79 -7.84 6.91
CA GLU A 138 5.25 -8.10 6.91
C GLU A 138 5.68 -9.24 5.96
N HIS A 139 4.73 -10.05 5.48
CA HIS A 139 4.95 -11.11 4.49
C HIS A 139 4.58 -10.69 3.06
N GLY A 140 4.30 -9.40 2.87
CA GLY A 140 3.98 -8.76 1.59
C GLY A 140 4.95 -7.62 1.27
N ILE A 141 4.41 -6.53 0.71
CA ILE A 141 5.18 -5.34 0.32
C ILE A 141 4.99 -4.13 1.25
N GLU A 142 4.31 -4.32 2.38
CA GLU A 142 4.18 -3.37 3.50
C GLU A 142 3.79 -1.92 3.11
N TYR A 143 2.72 -1.78 2.33
CA TYR A 143 2.12 -0.48 2.01
C TYR A 143 1.78 0.31 3.29
N ASN A 144 2.19 1.58 3.31
CA ASN A 144 1.99 2.48 4.46
C ASN A 144 1.51 3.88 4.09
N LEU A 145 1.34 4.18 2.79
CA LEU A 145 0.78 5.45 2.31
C LEU A 145 -0.34 5.16 1.32
N CYS A 146 -1.58 5.44 1.70
CA CYS A 146 -2.75 5.12 0.90
C CYS A 146 -3.59 6.35 0.58
N ARG A 147 -4.22 6.33 -0.58
CA ARG A 147 -5.12 7.38 -1.05
C ARG A 147 -6.57 7.02 -0.76
N LEU A 148 -7.33 7.98 -0.29
CA LEU A 148 -8.75 7.84 0.03
C LEU A 148 -9.57 8.85 -0.79
N PRO A 149 -10.35 8.40 -1.78
CA PRO A 149 -11.36 9.27 -2.39
C PRO A 149 -12.37 9.77 -1.35
N ILE A 150 -12.69 11.05 -1.37
CA ILE A 150 -13.85 11.61 -0.68
C ILE A 150 -15.00 11.52 -1.68
N SER A 151 -16.02 10.71 -1.35
CA SER A 151 -17.10 10.32 -2.25
C SER A 151 -16.64 9.50 -3.47
N GLY A 152 -17.46 9.45 -4.51
CA GLY A 152 -17.24 8.71 -5.74
C GLY A 152 -16.24 9.34 -6.69
N THR A 153 -15.68 8.50 -7.56
CA THR A 153 -14.77 8.89 -8.65
C THR A 153 -15.20 8.22 -9.95
N ASP A 154 -14.40 8.38 -11.00
CA ASP A 154 -14.44 7.55 -12.21
C ASP A 154 -14.29 6.03 -11.95
N PHE A 155 -13.73 5.62 -10.80
CA PHE A 155 -13.66 4.24 -10.32
C PHE A 155 -14.81 3.88 -9.37
N SER A 156 -15.95 4.55 -9.51
CA SER A 156 -17.22 4.23 -8.84
C SER A 156 -18.24 3.74 -9.86
N THR A 157 -19.23 2.97 -9.42
CA THR A 157 -20.27 2.42 -10.31
C THR A 157 -21.33 3.45 -10.72
N HIS A 158 -21.43 4.54 -9.95
CA HIS A 158 -22.25 5.70 -10.24
C HIS A 158 -21.60 6.97 -9.64
N PRO A 159 -21.95 8.17 -10.13
CA PRO A 159 -21.54 9.40 -9.48
C PRO A 159 -22.34 9.61 -8.19
N TYR A 160 -21.70 10.14 -7.14
CA TYR A 160 -22.34 10.53 -5.89
C TYR A 160 -21.49 11.54 -5.12
N SER A 161 -22.15 12.34 -4.28
CA SER A 161 -21.54 13.10 -3.18
C SER A 161 -22.11 12.60 -1.84
N TYR A 162 -21.59 13.11 -0.73
CA TYR A 162 -22.17 12.85 0.59
C TYR A 162 -23.40 13.71 0.87
N ASP A 163 -23.71 14.72 0.04
CA ASP A 163 -24.78 15.69 0.28
C ASP A 163 -25.55 16.04 -1.01
N ASP A 164 -26.01 14.99 -1.69
CA ASP A 164 -26.78 15.13 -2.94
C ASP A 164 -28.21 15.65 -2.72
N GLY A 165 -28.84 16.05 -3.83
CA GLY A 165 -30.21 16.60 -3.87
C GLY A 165 -30.25 18.11 -4.07
N THR A 166 -31.30 18.75 -3.54
CA THR A 166 -31.47 20.22 -3.60
C THR A 166 -30.41 20.95 -2.77
N PRO A 167 -30.11 22.23 -3.01
CA PRO A 167 -29.15 22.97 -2.19
C PRO A 167 -29.36 22.79 -0.68
N ASP A 168 -28.30 22.45 0.05
CA ASP A 168 -28.32 22.23 1.52
C ASP A 168 -27.25 23.06 2.23
N PRO A 169 -27.54 24.34 2.54
CA PRO A 169 -26.59 25.21 3.22
C PRO A 169 -26.16 24.74 4.61
N GLN A 170 -26.87 23.76 5.20
CA GLN A 170 -26.61 23.25 6.55
C GLN A 170 -25.93 21.88 6.54
N LEU A 171 -25.67 21.28 5.36
CA LEU A 171 -25.21 19.90 5.21
C LEU A 171 -26.09 18.92 6.01
N SER A 172 -27.38 19.21 6.14
CA SER A 172 -28.30 18.42 6.97
C SER A 172 -28.46 16.99 6.47
N ARG A 173 -28.32 16.76 5.16
CA ARG A 173 -28.38 15.44 4.53
C ARG A 173 -27.02 14.77 4.38
N PHE A 174 -25.93 15.41 4.81
CA PHE A 174 -24.60 14.83 4.67
C PHE A 174 -24.52 13.46 5.36
N ALA A 175 -24.19 12.43 4.58
CA ALA A 175 -23.98 11.08 5.04
C ALA A 175 -22.88 10.38 4.22
N LEU A 176 -22.07 9.55 4.87
CA LEU A 176 -21.19 8.63 4.15
C LEU A 176 -22.02 7.67 3.30
N ALA A 177 -21.53 7.36 2.10
CA ALA A 177 -22.22 6.48 1.18
C ALA A 177 -22.05 5.01 1.57
N GLN A 178 -22.84 4.14 0.96
CA GLN A 178 -22.76 2.71 1.23
C GLN A 178 -21.37 2.15 0.88
N GLU A 179 -20.73 2.70 -0.16
CA GLU A 179 -19.39 2.34 -0.59
C GLU A 179 -18.34 2.61 0.48
N ASP A 180 -18.48 3.69 1.25
CA ASP A 180 -17.60 3.96 2.38
C ASP A 180 -17.76 2.91 3.48
N LEU A 181 -19.01 2.58 3.80
CA LEU A 181 -19.37 1.71 4.92
C LEU A 181 -19.12 0.23 4.64
N GLU A 182 -19.33 -0.23 3.41
CA GLU A 182 -19.16 -1.63 3.02
C GLU A 182 -17.75 -1.95 2.56
N TYR A 183 -17.10 -1.00 1.87
CA TYR A 183 -15.82 -1.22 1.21
C TYR A 183 -14.68 -0.46 1.86
N LYS A 184 -14.68 0.87 1.78
CA LYS A 184 -13.47 1.67 2.05
C LYS A 184 -13.07 1.61 3.51
N ILE A 185 -13.98 1.90 4.44
CA ILE A 185 -13.69 1.92 5.88
C ILE A 185 -13.29 0.52 6.37
N PRO A 186 -14.05 -0.56 6.10
CA PRO A 186 -13.66 -1.89 6.56
C PRO A 186 -12.29 -2.35 6.02
N LEU A 187 -11.97 -2.03 4.76
CA LEU A 187 -10.68 -2.40 4.16
C LEU A 187 -9.52 -1.58 4.73
N ILE A 188 -9.73 -0.29 5.00
CA ILE A 188 -8.75 0.56 5.67
C ILE A 188 -8.45 0.02 7.08
N GLN A 189 -9.48 -0.32 7.85
CA GLN A 189 -9.33 -0.88 9.19
C GLN A 189 -8.59 -2.22 9.16
N TRP A 190 -8.93 -3.10 8.20
CA TRP A 190 -8.23 -4.37 8.02
C TRP A 190 -6.75 -4.16 7.68
N ALA A 191 -6.45 -3.25 6.75
CA ALA A 191 -5.08 -2.87 6.40
C ALA A 191 -4.31 -2.36 7.63
N LYS A 192 -4.90 -1.46 8.42
CA LYS A 192 -4.30 -0.91 9.64
C LYS A 192 -4.00 -1.98 10.69
N ASN A 193 -4.90 -2.95 10.86
CA ASN A 193 -4.72 -4.06 11.80
C ASN A 193 -3.67 -5.07 11.35
N MET A 194 -3.41 -5.16 10.05
CA MET A 194 -2.46 -6.12 9.46
C MET A 194 -1.04 -5.55 9.32
N SER A 195 -0.92 -4.23 9.24
CA SER A 195 0.35 -3.55 9.03
C SER A 195 1.10 -3.36 10.35
N GLU A 196 2.40 -3.65 10.35
CA GLU A 196 3.31 -3.29 11.45
C GLU A 196 3.65 -1.79 11.47
N LYS A 197 3.42 -1.10 10.34
CA LYS A 197 3.68 0.33 10.17
C LYS A 197 2.38 1.12 10.22
N GLU A 198 2.45 2.35 10.69
CA GLU A 198 1.33 3.28 10.61
C GLU A 198 0.94 3.51 9.14
N ILE A 199 -0.35 3.34 8.82
CA ILE A 199 -0.90 3.66 7.50
C ILE A 199 -1.36 5.11 7.47
N HIS A 200 -0.67 5.91 6.67
CA HIS A 200 -1.04 7.29 6.39
C HIS A 200 -2.09 7.35 5.26
N LEU A 201 -3.16 8.12 5.47
CA LEU A 201 -4.20 8.33 4.47
C LEU A 201 -4.11 9.73 3.88
N VAL A 202 -4.12 9.82 2.55
CA VAL A 202 -4.22 11.07 1.79
C VAL A 202 -5.59 11.13 1.15
N ALA A 203 -6.46 12.00 1.68
CA ALA A 203 -7.83 12.14 1.20
C ALA A 203 -7.93 13.18 0.08
N ALA A 204 -8.72 12.89 -0.97
CA ALA A 204 -8.95 13.83 -2.07
C ALA A 204 -10.35 13.65 -2.67
N SER A 205 -11.04 14.77 -2.91
CA SER A 205 -12.35 14.80 -3.58
C SER A 205 -12.20 14.97 -5.09
N TRP A 206 -13.03 14.29 -5.88
CA TRP A 206 -13.12 14.52 -7.34
C TRP A 206 -14.03 15.68 -7.70
N SER A 207 -15.13 15.84 -6.96
CA SER A 207 -16.18 16.82 -7.28
C SER A 207 -16.92 17.21 -6.00
N PRO A 208 -17.24 18.50 -5.81
CA PRO A 208 -18.26 18.89 -4.83
C PRO A 208 -19.65 18.37 -5.24
N PRO A 209 -20.64 18.41 -4.33
CA PRO A 209 -22.04 18.16 -4.69
C PRO A 209 -22.47 18.99 -5.92
N PRO A 210 -23.24 18.44 -6.87
CA PRO A 210 -23.55 19.13 -8.13
C PRO A 210 -24.15 20.51 -7.94
N TRP A 211 -25.06 20.69 -6.97
CA TRP A 211 -25.71 21.97 -6.69
C TRP A 211 -24.72 23.09 -6.28
N MET A 212 -23.50 22.74 -5.84
CA MET A 212 -22.43 23.71 -5.57
C MET A 212 -21.66 24.16 -6.81
N LYS A 213 -21.86 23.53 -7.97
CA LYS A 213 -21.10 23.77 -9.21
C LYS A 213 -21.85 24.66 -10.20
N THR A 214 -21.12 25.36 -11.05
CA THR A 214 -21.70 26.25 -12.09
C THR A 214 -22.56 25.52 -13.13
N ASN A 215 -22.30 24.23 -13.37
CA ASN A 215 -23.04 23.42 -14.34
C ASN A 215 -24.08 22.46 -13.71
N ASN A 216 -24.18 22.41 -12.37
CA ASN A 216 -25.04 21.47 -11.65
C ASN A 216 -24.84 19.99 -12.02
N ASP A 217 -23.61 19.58 -12.35
CA ASP A 217 -23.27 18.20 -12.74
C ASP A 217 -21.92 17.78 -12.11
N TYR A 218 -21.73 16.49 -11.83
CA TYR A 218 -20.45 15.95 -11.32
C TYR A 218 -19.32 16.10 -12.34
N SER A 219 -19.63 15.93 -13.62
CA SER A 219 -18.66 15.93 -14.71
C SER A 219 -18.78 17.19 -15.58
N GLY A 220 -17.92 17.30 -16.60
CA GLY A 220 -17.89 18.47 -17.49
C GLY A 220 -17.12 19.66 -16.93
N PHE A 221 -16.88 20.65 -17.80
CA PHE A 221 -16.16 21.87 -17.46
C PHE A 221 -17.00 22.75 -16.54
N ALA A 222 -16.56 22.91 -15.30
CA ALA A 222 -17.26 23.69 -14.29
C ALA A 222 -16.34 24.13 -13.16
N PHE A 223 -16.79 25.14 -12.43
CA PHE A 223 -16.13 25.63 -11.23
C PHE A 223 -17.06 25.45 -10.03
N LEU A 224 -16.47 25.40 -8.84
CA LEU A 224 -17.21 25.62 -7.60
C LEU A 224 -17.74 27.06 -7.62
N LYS A 225 -19.02 27.27 -7.31
CA LYS A 225 -19.56 28.63 -7.22
C LYS A 225 -18.98 29.31 -5.97
N GLU A 226 -18.61 30.58 -6.08
CA GLU A 226 -17.90 31.31 -5.02
C GLU A 226 -18.69 31.34 -3.70
N GLU A 227 -20.03 31.43 -3.77
CA GLU A 227 -20.90 31.41 -2.59
C GLU A 227 -20.81 30.11 -1.77
N TYR A 228 -20.24 29.04 -2.31
CA TYR A 228 -20.10 27.74 -1.65
C TYR A 228 -18.68 27.39 -1.22
N TYR A 229 -17.70 28.29 -1.34
CA TYR A 229 -16.31 28.00 -0.96
C TYR A 229 -16.18 27.57 0.51
N ASP A 230 -16.76 28.36 1.42
CA ASP A 230 -16.76 28.05 2.85
C ASP A 230 -17.54 26.78 3.18
N LEU A 231 -18.66 26.55 2.48
CA LEU A 231 -19.50 25.39 2.69
C LEU A 231 -18.81 24.11 2.21
N TYR A 232 -18.09 24.17 1.09
CA TYR A 232 -17.34 23.03 0.58
C TYR A 232 -16.14 22.69 1.48
N ALA A 233 -15.47 23.70 2.05
CA ALA A 233 -14.44 23.46 3.07
C ALA A 233 -15.04 22.71 4.28
N LYS A 234 -16.23 23.10 4.76
CA LYS A 234 -16.95 22.38 5.83
C LYS A 234 -17.37 20.97 5.42
N TYR A 235 -17.78 20.75 4.18
CA TYR A 235 -18.07 19.44 3.62
C TYR A 235 -16.85 18.51 3.68
N LEU A 236 -15.67 19.00 3.29
CA LEU A 236 -14.43 18.23 3.35
C LEU A 236 -14.03 17.91 4.79
N LEU A 237 -14.13 18.88 5.71
CA LEU A 237 -13.86 18.66 7.14
C LEU A 237 -14.81 17.64 7.75
N ARG A 238 -16.12 17.75 7.47
CA ARG A 238 -17.12 16.78 7.95
C ARG A 238 -16.85 15.38 7.42
N SER A 239 -16.36 15.25 6.19
CA SER A 239 -15.93 13.95 5.65
C SER A 239 -14.83 13.31 6.51
N LEU A 240 -13.83 14.10 6.93
CA LEU A 240 -12.77 13.61 7.81
C LEU A 240 -13.28 13.27 9.21
N ASP A 241 -14.18 14.09 9.76
CA ASP A 241 -14.79 13.85 11.08
C ASP A 241 -15.64 12.58 11.09
N GLU A 242 -16.44 12.32 10.05
CA GLU A 242 -17.24 11.09 9.94
C GLU A 242 -16.35 9.85 9.79
N TYR A 243 -15.25 9.94 9.03
CA TYR A 243 -14.26 8.87 8.96
C TYR A 243 -13.56 8.62 10.30
N LYS A 244 -13.26 9.67 11.08
CA LYS A 244 -12.63 9.56 12.40
C LYS A 244 -13.51 8.86 13.44
N LYS A 245 -14.84 8.93 13.30
CA LYS A 245 -15.80 8.26 14.20
C LYS A 245 -15.85 6.73 14.02
N ARG A 246 -15.18 6.19 13.00
CA ARG A 246 -15.22 4.77 12.63
C ARG A 246 -13.88 4.10 12.91
#